data_AF-A0A060CAN9-F1
#
_entry.id   AF-A0A060CAN9-F1
#
_cell.length_a   1.000
_cell.length_b   1.000
_cell.length_c   1.000
_cell.angle_alpha   90.00
_cell.angle_beta   90.00
_cell.angle_gamma   90.00
#
_symmetry.space_group_name_H-M   'P 1'
#
loop_
_entity.id
_entity.type
_entity.pdbx_description
1 polymer ?
#
loop_
_entity_poly.entity_id
_entity_poly.type
_entity_poly.pdbx_seq_one_letter_code
_entity_poly.pdbx_strand_id
1 'polypeptide(L)' 'MNLELLFWAFQQTGDSAYYHIAVNHANTTMKNHFRTDFSSYHVVGYDPTTGEVVKKNTH' A
#
# COMPACT_ATOMS: atom_id res chain seq x y z
N MET A 1 2.54 -3.73 8.17
CA MET A 1 1.56 -3.88 9.27
C MET A 1 1.29 -2.53 9.96
N ASN A 2 0.93 -1.48 9.20
CA ASN A 2 0.66 -0.14 9.77
C ASN A 2 -0.73 0.41 9.41
N LEU A 3 -1.48 -0.28 8.54
CA LEU A 3 -2.77 0.22 8.03
C LEU A 3 -3.89 0.16 9.07
N GLU A 4 -3.79 -0.76 10.03
CA GLU A 4 -4.75 -0.89 11.13
C GLU A 4 -4.89 0.41 11.94
N LEU A 5 -3.78 1.16 12.11
CA LEU A 5 -3.82 2.46 12.77
C LEU A 5 -4.69 3.47 12.01
N LEU A 6 -4.62 3.48 10.67
CA LEU A 6 -5.43 4.38 9.85
C LEU A 6 -6.90 3.97 9.87
N PHE A 7 -7.22 2.67 9.87
CA PHE A 7 -8.59 2.20 10.04
C PHE A 7 -9.15 2.59 11.41
N TRP A 8 -8.35 2.46 12.47
CA TRP A 8 -8.73 2.93 13.81
C TRP A 8 -8.97 4.45 13.82
N ALA A 9 -8.08 5.24 13.20
CA ALA A 9 -8.23 6.70 13.14
C ALA A 9 -9.53 7.11 12.44
N PHE A 10 -9.91 6.44 11.36
CA PHE A 10 -11.23 6.63 10.73
C PHE A 10 -12.38 6.30 11.69
N GLN A 11 -12.32 5.18 12.41
CA GLN A 11 -13.34 4.82 13.39
C GLN A 11 -13.50 5.84 14.52
N GLN A 12 -12.41 6.48 14.96
CA GLN A 12 -12.45 7.47 16.04
C GLN A 12 -12.89 8.86 15.57
N THR A 13 -12.50 9.26 14.37
CA THR A 13 -12.68 10.65 13.90
C THR A 13 -13.82 10.82 12.91
N GLY A 14 -14.22 9.74 12.22
CA GLY A 14 -15.10 9.80 11.07
C GLY A 14 -14.46 10.38 9.80
N ASP A 15 -13.17 10.77 9.84
CA ASP A 15 -12.49 11.33 8.67
C ASP A 15 -12.15 10.23 7.66
N SER A 16 -12.94 10.19 6.59
CA SER A 16 -12.81 9.23 5.49
C SER A 16 -11.44 9.23 4.81
N ALA A 17 -10.63 10.29 4.94
CA ALA A 17 -9.29 10.34 4.38
C ALA A 17 -8.42 9.17 4.88
N TYR A 18 -8.49 8.84 6.17
CA TYR A 18 -7.71 7.73 6.75
C TYR A 18 -8.11 6.38 6.15
N TYR A 19 -9.41 6.15 5.97
CA TYR A 19 -9.93 4.94 5.34
C TYR A 19 -9.45 4.83 3.88
N HIS A 20 -9.58 5.91 3.12
CA HIS A 20 -9.18 5.93 1.71
C HIS A 20 -7.68 5.69 1.54
N ILE A 21 -6.83 6.29 2.37
CA ILE A 21 -5.38 6.05 2.34
C ILE A 21 -5.07 4.58 2.63
N ALA A 22 -5.69 3.99 3.66
CA ALA A 22 -5.46 2.61 4.03
C ALA A 22 -5.87 1.62 2.92
N VAL A 23 -7.06 1.79 2.35
CA VAL A 23 -7.57 0.95 1.25
C VAL A 23 -6.74 1.11 -0.01
N ASN A 24 -6.39 2.35 -0.38
CA ASN A 24 -5.58 2.61 -1.57
C ASN A 24 -4.18 1.99 -1.43
N HIS A 25 -3.56 2.09 -0.25
CA HIS A 25 -2.29 1.44 0.02
C HIS A 25 -2.41 -0.08 -0.08
N ALA A 26 -3.43 -0.69 0.55
CA ALA A 26 -3.64 -2.14 0.50
C ALA A 26 -3.83 -2.65 -0.94
N ASN A 27 -4.66 -1.98 -1.73
CA ASN A 27 -4.91 -2.34 -3.13
C ASN A 27 -3.65 -2.20 -3.99
N THR A 28 -2.89 -1.12 -3.81
CA THR A 28 -1.62 -0.90 -4.52
C THR A 28 -0.58 -1.95 -4.16
N THR A 29 -0.50 -2.32 -2.88
CA THR A 29 0.37 -3.39 -2.39
C THR A 29 -0.04 -4.74 -2.99
N MET A 30 -1.33 -5.09 -2.99
CA MET A 30 -1.83 -6.32 -3.61
C MET A 30 -1.47 -6.39 -5.11
N LYS A 31 -1.59 -5.27 -5.83
CA LYS A 31 -1.26 -5.19 -7.26
C LYS A 31 0.24 -5.36 -7.55
N ASN A 32 1.10 -4.80 -6.71
CA ASN A 32 2.50 -4.60 -7.08
C ASN A 32 3.51 -5.44 -6.28
N HIS A 33 3.22 -5.78 -5.02
CA HIS A 33 4.15 -6.46 -4.13
C HIS A 33 4.14 -7.99 -4.28
N PHE A 34 3.13 -8.58 -4.92
CA PHE A 34 3.05 -10.04 -5.08
C PHE A 34 3.46 -10.47 -6.49
N ARG A 35 4.19 -11.58 -6.58
CA ARG A 35 4.55 -12.27 -7.81
C ARG A 35 3.45 -13.27 -8.19
N THR A 36 3.56 -13.87 -9.38
CA THR A 36 2.61 -14.87 -9.88
C THR A 36 2.56 -16.15 -9.04
N ASP A 37 3.62 -16.44 -8.30
CA ASP A 37 3.72 -17.57 -7.36
C ASP A 37 3.28 -17.20 -5.92
N PHE A 38 2.68 -16.01 -5.74
CA PHE A 38 2.27 -15.44 -4.46
C PHE A 38 3.40 -15.14 -3.47
N SER A 39 4.67 -15.27 -3.88
CA SER A 39 5.79 -14.72 -3.11
C SER A 39 5.79 -13.19 -3.19
N SER A 40 6.43 -12.52 -2.23
CA SER A 40 6.43 -11.05 -2.13
C SER A 40 7.78 -10.42 -2.49
N TYR A 41 7.71 -9.21 -3.04
CA TYR A 41 8.83 -8.29 -3.06
C TYR A 41 9.04 -7.68 -1.67
N HIS A 42 10.29 -7.41 -1.27
CA HIS A 42 10.58 -6.73 -0.01
C HIS A 42 10.29 -5.23 -0.11
N VAL A 43 10.70 -4.61 -1.24
CA VAL A 43 10.49 -3.18 -1.52
C VAL A 43 10.05 -2.98 -2.96
N VAL A 44 9.08 -2.09 -3.15
CA VAL A 44 8.67 -1.56 -4.46
C VAL A 44 8.88 -0.05 -4.47
N GLY A 45 9.65 0.45 -5.43
CA GLY A 45 9.87 1.87 -5.67
C GLY A 45 8.90 2.40 -6.74
N TYR A 46 8.36 3.58 -6.47
CA TYR A 46 7.40 4.27 -7.34
C TYR A 46 7.95 5.62 -7.78
N ASP A 47 7.58 6.06 -8.97
CA ASP A 47 7.78 7.43 -9.39
C ASP A 47 6.81 8.35 -8.59
N PRO A 48 7.29 9.41 -7.93
CA PRO A 48 6.45 10.25 -7.07
C PRO A 48 5.47 11.14 -7.84
N THR A 49 5.70 11.33 -9.14
CA THR A 49 4.88 12.18 -10.02
C THR A 49 3.81 11.36 -10.72
N THR A 50 4.18 10.18 -11.25
CA THR A 50 3.26 9.34 -12.05
C THR A 50 2.64 8.19 -11.28
N GLY A 51 3.28 7.75 -10.18
CA GLY A 51 2.88 6.56 -9.42
C GLY A 51 3.24 5.24 -10.11
N GLU A 52 4.00 5.27 -11.21
CA GLU A 52 4.44 4.06 -11.91
C GLU A 52 5.50 3.30 -11.11
N VAL A 53 5.53 1.96 -11.25
CA VAL A 53 6.53 1.13 -10.59
C VAL A 53 7.86 1.25 -11.33
N VAL A 54 8.88 1.76 -10.65
CA VAL A 54 10.23 1.94 -11.20
C VAL A 54 11.13 0.75 -10.87
N LYS A 55 10.95 0.14 -9.68
CA LYS A 55 11.82 -0.95 -9.21
C LYS A 55 11.08 -1.89 -8.27
N LYS A 56 11.36 -3.19 -8.35
CA LYS A 56 10.94 -4.19 -7.36
C LYS A 56 12.15 -5.00 -6.91
N ASN A 57 12.39 -5.07 -5.60
CA ASN A 57 13.58 -5.71 -5.04
C ASN A 57 13.22 -6.73 -3.96
N THR A 58 13.99 -7.81 -3.95
CA THR A 58 14.07 -8.79 -2.87
C THR A 58 15.52 -9.26 -2.80
N HIS A 59 16.27 -8.68 -1.87
CA HIS A 59 17.71 -8.83 -1.67
C HIS A 59 18.61 -8.36 -2.82
#